data_AF-A0A9N8VGA9-F1
#
_entry.id   AF-A0A9N8VGA9-F1
#
_cell.length_a   1.000
_cell.length_b   1.000
_cell.length_c   1.000
_cell.angle_alpha   90.00
_cell.angle_beta   90.00
_cell.angle_gamma   90.00
#
_symmetry.space_group_name_H-M   'P 1'
#
loop_
_entity.id
_entity.type
_entity.pdbx_description
1 polymer ?
#
loop_
_entity_poly.entity_id
_entity_poly.type
_entity_poly.pdbx_seq_one_letter_code
_entity_poly.pdbx_strand_id
1 'polypeptide(L)'
;MILNNLQSFLKTQDLYSSSLVNRIWCKVTISLLWELPFVQEYLVVQILAELISVQKLLENLSIVDKSSRDPPDYDSIFWAIIVKKETLKIRRLESLNFYHFKYFKWKSPSIGQFISLQKLYIEDCSELHRSDCLFLASSFTHLKFIVKILETANINLRNIRLQIHPTSSFVIFSVILSYCIKITNSTLLNLSSEQVIAIFNNNFNKLRIFSFGCGKGLEANRLLYQMAENVPESLKIIWEHLVMII
;
A
#
# COMPACT_ATOMS: atom_id res chain seq x y z
N MET A 1 -7.19 9.75 -31.07
CA MET A 1 -7.60 8.37 -30.71
C MET A 1 -6.69 7.28 -31.32
N ILE A 2 -5.44 7.60 -31.71
CA ILE A 2 -4.50 6.61 -32.30
C ILE A 2 -3.48 6.09 -31.25
N LEU A 3 -3.25 6.83 -30.16
CA LEU A 3 -2.23 6.51 -29.16
C LEU A 3 -2.58 5.34 -28.22
N ASN A 4 -3.86 5.07 -27.95
CA ASN A 4 -4.24 4.01 -27.00
C ASN A 4 -3.94 2.60 -27.54
N ASN A 5 -3.85 2.41 -28.86
CA ASN A 5 -3.51 1.12 -29.46
C ASN A 5 -2.00 0.81 -29.46
N LEU A 6 -1.14 1.77 -29.07
CA LEU A 6 0.31 1.56 -28.99
C LEU A 6 0.79 1.08 -27.61
N GLN A 7 -0.08 1.08 -26.60
CA GLN A 7 0.25 0.71 -25.22
C GLN A 7 0.75 -0.74 -25.09
N SER A 8 0.33 -1.66 -25.95
CA SER A 8 0.75 -3.06 -25.89
C SER A 8 2.13 -3.34 -26.51
N PHE A 9 2.73 -2.37 -27.22
CA PHE A 9 3.95 -2.60 -28.01
C PHE A 9 5.16 -1.78 -27.57
N LEU A 10 4.99 -0.72 -26.78
CA LEU A 10 6.10 0.14 -26.38
C LEU A 10 6.76 -0.41 -25.11
N LYS A 11 8.07 -0.67 -25.18
CA LYS A 11 8.87 -0.93 -23.98
C LYS A 11 8.96 0.38 -23.18
N THR A 12 9.07 0.30 -21.85
CA THR A 12 9.19 1.48 -20.98
C THR A 12 10.30 2.43 -21.43
N GLN A 13 11.38 1.88 -22.01
CA GLN A 13 12.49 2.64 -22.58
C GLN A 13 12.07 3.54 -23.76
N ASP A 14 11.15 3.09 -24.61
CA ASP A 14 10.66 3.86 -25.76
C ASP A 14 9.83 5.06 -25.31
N LEU A 15 9.12 4.92 -24.18
CA LEU A 15 8.36 6.01 -23.56
C LEU A 15 9.32 7.09 -23.01
N TYR A 16 10.41 6.71 -22.36
CA TYR A 16 11.42 7.69 -21.93
C TYR A 16 12.00 8.46 -23.11
N SER A 17 12.40 7.78 -24.19
CA SER A 17 12.87 8.43 -25.40
C SER A 17 11.81 9.35 -26.02
N SER A 18 10.54 8.91 -26.03
CA SER A 18 9.42 9.73 -26.54
C SER A 18 9.19 10.99 -25.72
N SER A 19 9.45 10.95 -24.41
CA SER A 19 9.31 12.13 -23.54
C SER A 19 10.30 13.26 -23.87
N LEU A 20 11.39 12.95 -24.55
CA LEU A 20 12.44 13.90 -24.95
C LEU A 20 12.20 14.55 -26.32
N VAL A 21 11.23 14.07 -27.11
CA VAL A 21 11.01 14.53 -28.49
C VAL A 21 10.54 15.98 -28.54
N ASN A 22 9.49 16.32 -27.79
CA ASN A 22 9.03 17.70 -27.60
C ASN A 22 8.04 17.79 -26.41
N ARG A 23 7.63 19.02 -26.07
CA ARG A 23 6.72 19.28 -24.94
C ARG A 23 5.35 18.59 -25.04
N ILE A 24 4.83 18.37 -26.24
CA ILE A 24 3.54 17.70 -26.46
C ILE A 24 3.70 16.21 -26.16
N TRP A 25 4.72 15.57 -26.74
CA TRP A 25 5.05 14.18 -26.47
C TRP A 25 5.42 13.95 -25.01
N CYS A 26 6.13 14.88 -24.37
CA CYS A 26 6.42 14.86 -22.94
C CYS A 26 5.12 14.79 -22.10
N LYS A 27 4.14 15.68 -22.38
CA LYS A 27 2.85 15.66 -21.66
C LYS A 27 2.09 14.34 -21.82
N VAL A 28 1.99 13.83 -23.05
CA VAL A 28 1.28 12.57 -23.34
C VAL A 28 2.00 11.38 -22.70
N THR A 29 3.32 11.33 -22.86
CA THR A 29 4.12 10.19 -22.42
C THR A 29 4.24 10.14 -20.90
N ILE A 30 4.34 11.29 -20.22
CA ILE A 30 4.32 11.33 -18.76
C ILE A 30 3.02 10.75 -18.21
N SER A 31 1.86 11.10 -18.79
CA SER A 31 0.57 10.53 -18.35
C SER A 31 0.55 9.01 -18.49
N LEU A 32 1.08 8.46 -19.59
CA LEU A 32 1.17 7.01 -19.80
C LEU A 32 2.17 6.34 -18.85
N LEU A 33 3.31 6.98 -18.59
CA LEU A 33 4.33 6.47 -17.65
C LEU A 33 3.79 6.34 -16.23
N TRP A 34 2.85 7.21 -15.81
CA TRP A 34 2.22 7.11 -14.49
C TRP A 34 1.25 5.93 -14.33
N GLU A 35 0.74 5.39 -15.43
CA GLU A 35 -0.13 4.20 -15.42
C GLU A 35 0.67 2.90 -15.37
N LEU A 36 1.96 2.94 -15.70
CA LEU A 36 2.84 1.78 -15.72
C LEU A 36 3.62 1.64 -14.40
N PRO A 37 3.90 0.40 -13.94
CA PRO A 37 4.77 0.19 -12.79
C PRO A 37 6.22 0.59 -13.16
N PHE A 38 6.82 1.49 -12.39
CA PHE A 38 8.23 1.83 -12.53
C PHE A 38 9.10 0.64 -12.11
N VAL A 39 9.95 0.13 -13.03
CA VAL A 39 10.99 -0.87 -12.73
C VAL A 39 12.31 -0.11 -12.59
N GLN A 40 12.95 -0.14 -11.42
CA GLN A 40 13.96 0.85 -11.03
C GLN A 40 15.43 0.43 -11.26
N GLU A 41 16.20 1.36 -11.81
CA GLU A 41 17.67 1.50 -11.66
C GLU A 41 17.95 2.74 -10.77
N TYR A 42 19.09 2.80 -10.07
CA TYR A 42 19.37 3.79 -9.00
C TYR A 42 19.16 5.27 -9.41
N LEU A 43 19.57 5.65 -10.63
CA LEU A 43 19.39 7.00 -11.20
C LEU A 43 17.90 7.39 -11.37
N VAL A 44 17.02 6.41 -11.48
CA VAL A 44 15.58 6.62 -11.70
C VAL A 44 14.91 7.13 -10.43
N VAL A 45 15.44 6.84 -9.24
CA VAL A 45 14.79 7.15 -7.95
C VAL A 45 14.77 8.64 -7.66
N GLN A 46 15.89 9.34 -7.84
CA GLN A 46 15.99 10.78 -7.65
C GLN A 46 15.11 11.53 -8.66
N ILE A 47 15.18 11.14 -9.94
CA ILE A 47 14.35 11.71 -11.01
C ILE A 47 12.87 11.47 -10.71
N LEU A 48 12.50 10.28 -10.23
CA LEU A 48 11.12 9.97 -9.86
C LEU A 48 10.65 10.85 -8.70
N ALA A 49 11.47 11.05 -7.66
CA ALA A 49 11.14 11.94 -6.55
C ALA A 49 10.90 13.39 -7.03
N GLU A 50 11.79 13.91 -7.88
CA GLU A 50 11.63 15.23 -8.49
C GLU A 50 10.35 15.31 -9.33
N LEU A 51 10.09 14.32 -10.18
CA LEU A 51 8.89 14.24 -11.00
C LEU A 51 7.63 14.24 -10.13
N ILE A 52 7.57 13.39 -9.09
CA ILE A 52 6.46 13.37 -8.14
C ILE A 52 6.28 14.76 -7.51
N SER A 53 7.37 15.41 -7.10
CA SER A 53 7.32 16.72 -6.42
C SER A 53 6.73 17.84 -7.29
N VAL A 54 6.94 17.81 -8.62
CA VAL A 54 6.45 18.86 -9.53
C VAL A 54 5.04 18.61 -10.06
N GLN A 55 4.49 17.40 -9.94
CA GLN A 55 3.14 17.10 -10.44
C GLN A 55 2.04 17.76 -9.58
N LYS A 56 1.23 18.64 -10.17
CA LYS A 56 0.11 19.30 -9.45
C LYS A 56 -1.14 18.41 -9.31
N LEU A 57 -1.33 17.47 -10.23
CA LEU A 57 -2.55 16.66 -10.36
C LEU A 57 -2.25 15.16 -10.26
N LEU A 58 -1.22 14.78 -9.49
CA LEU A 58 -0.90 13.37 -9.31
C LEU A 58 -1.98 12.73 -8.44
N GLU A 59 -2.88 11.98 -9.08
CA GLU A 59 -3.97 11.27 -8.40
C GLU A 59 -3.62 9.81 -8.12
N ASN A 60 -2.84 9.18 -9.00
CA ASN A 60 -2.49 7.77 -8.98
C ASN A 60 -0.97 7.60 -8.95
N LEU A 61 -0.46 6.83 -7.99
CA LEU A 61 0.95 6.48 -7.91
C LEU A 61 1.08 4.99 -7.61
N SER A 62 1.84 4.29 -8.46
CA SER A 62 2.24 2.90 -8.26
C SER A 62 3.76 2.79 -8.30
N ILE A 63 4.36 2.42 -7.18
CA ILE A 63 5.81 2.13 -7.10
C ILE A 63 5.93 0.64 -6.78
N VAL A 64 6.73 -0.08 -7.57
CA VAL A 64 6.98 -1.51 -7.42
C VAL A 64 8.48 -1.73 -7.46
N ASP A 65 9.10 -2.03 -6.32
CA ASP A 65 10.50 -2.43 -6.28
C ASP A 65 10.64 -3.94 -6.50
N LYS A 66 11.58 -4.35 -7.33
CA LYS A 66 11.97 -5.76 -7.53
C LYS A 66 13.45 -6.02 -7.23
N SER A 67 14.20 -5.00 -6.79
CA SER A 67 15.63 -5.08 -6.49
C SER A 67 15.88 -5.83 -5.18
N SER A 68 16.82 -6.78 -5.18
CA SER A 68 17.13 -7.64 -4.03
C SER A 68 18.53 -7.49 -3.45
N ARG A 69 19.37 -6.58 -3.95
CA ARG A 69 20.77 -6.48 -3.49
C ARG A 69 21.14 -5.17 -2.83
N ASP A 70 20.74 -4.03 -3.38
CA ASP A 70 20.99 -2.72 -2.79
C ASP A 70 19.77 -1.82 -3.04
N PRO A 71 18.88 -1.61 -2.05
CA PRO A 71 17.71 -0.77 -2.22
C PRO A 71 18.14 0.68 -2.41
N PRO A 72 17.55 1.42 -3.36
CA PRO A 72 17.83 2.84 -3.51
C PRO A 72 17.32 3.64 -2.30
N ASP A 73 17.84 4.86 -2.13
CA ASP A 73 17.36 5.79 -1.11
C ASP A 73 15.92 6.24 -1.40
N TYR A 74 14.97 5.53 -0.80
CA TYR A 74 13.53 5.81 -0.93
C TYR A 74 13.08 7.05 -0.19
N ASP A 75 13.90 7.64 0.69
CA ASP A 75 13.49 8.78 1.53
C ASP A 75 13.02 9.95 0.65
N SER A 76 13.70 10.17 -0.48
CA SER A 76 13.36 11.21 -1.46
C SER A 76 11.98 10.99 -2.08
N ILE A 77 11.65 9.75 -2.46
CA ILE A 77 10.34 9.41 -3.03
C ILE A 77 9.25 9.60 -1.97
N PHE A 78 9.48 9.12 -0.74
CA PHE A 78 8.52 9.29 0.35
C PHE A 78 8.26 10.75 0.67
N TRP A 79 9.29 11.59 0.70
CA TRP A 79 9.12 13.03 0.85
C TRP A 79 8.26 13.63 -0.25
N ALA A 80 8.53 13.27 -1.51
CA ALA A 80 7.74 13.74 -2.63
C ALA A 80 6.26 13.31 -2.50
N ILE A 81 6.00 12.09 -2.04
CA ILE A 81 4.66 11.56 -1.78
C ILE A 81 3.96 12.31 -0.63
N ILE A 82 4.67 12.64 0.44
CA ILE A 82 4.15 13.40 1.59
C ILE A 82 3.76 14.81 1.14
N VAL A 83 4.58 15.46 0.30
CA VAL A 83 4.26 16.79 -0.25
C VAL A 83 2.96 16.77 -1.07
N LYS A 84 2.58 15.62 -1.65
CA LYS A 84 1.35 15.44 -2.46
C LYS A 84 0.15 14.87 -1.70
N LYS A 85 0.15 14.92 -0.36
CA LYS A 85 -0.88 14.33 0.51
C LYS A 85 -2.33 14.73 0.20
N GLU A 86 -2.57 15.95 -0.28
CA GLU A 86 -3.93 16.47 -0.51
C GLU A 86 -4.54 16.00 -1.84
N THR A 87 -3.73 15.80 -2.88
CA THR A 87 -4.19 15.50 -4.25
C THR A 87 -4.21 14.02 -4.60
N LEU A 88 -3.48 13.18 -3.86
CA LEU A 88 -3.36 11.75 -4.14
C LEU A 88 -4.63 10.97 -3.74
N LYS A 89 -5.27 10.31 -4.70
CA LYS A 89 -6.51 9.51 -4.53
C LYS A 89 -6.27 8.00 -4.47
N ILE A 90 -5.36 7.48 -5.28
CA ILE A 90 -5.02 6.04 -5.35
C ILE A 90 -3.53 5.87 -5.08
N ARG A 91 -3.19 5.06 -4.07
CA ARG A 91 -1.81 4.65 -3.78
C ARG A 91 -1.70 3.14 -3.83
N ARG A 92 -1.01 2.63 -4.84
CA ARG A 92 -0.45 1.28 -4.79
C ARG A 92 1.02 1.42 -4.40
N LEU A 93 1.34 1.13 -3.15
CA LEU A 93 2.71 1.11 -2.66
C LEU A 93 3.13 -0.35 -2.53
N GLU A 94 3.66 -0.92 -3.60
CA GLU A 94 4.03 -2.33 -3.64
C GLU A 94 5.53 -2.45 -3.43
N SER A 95 5.95 -3.35 -2.54
CA SER A 95 7.37 -3.67 -2.31
C SER A 95 8.21 -2.46 -1.91
N LEU A 96 7.66 -1.50 -1.15
CA LEU A 96 8.49 -0.43 -0.60
C LEU A 96 9.39 -1.01 0.48
N ASN A 97 10.68 -0.96 0.21
CA ASN A 97 11.69 -1.24 1.19
C ASN A 97 11.83 -0.01 2.13
N PHE A 98 11.64 -0.22 3.44
CA PHE A 98 11.74 0.83 4.45
C PHE A 98 13.14 0.90 5.12
N TYR A 99 14.17 0.25 4.57
CA TYR A 99 15.50 0.11 5.19
C TYR A 99 16.17 1.44 5.54
N HIS A 100 15.96 2.45 4.70
CA HIS A 100 16.76 3.68 4.73
C HIS A 100 16.18 4.82 5.57
N PHE A 101 14.97 4.67 6.08
CA PHE A 101 14.34 5.66 6.97
C PHE A 101 15.03 5.83 8.33
N LYS A 102 16.09 5.06 8.60
CA LYS A 102 16.96 5.25 9.76
C LYS A 102 17.53 6.66 9.86
N TYR A 103 17.67 7.37 8.72
CA TYR A 103 18.14 8.75 8.67
C TYR A 103 17.03 9.81 8.77
N PHE A 104 15.78 9.38 8.81
CA PHE A 104 14.62 10.24 8.96
C PHE A 104 14.54 10.74 10.41
N LYS A 105 15.39 11.71 10.76
CA LYS A 105 15.31 12.44 12.01
C LYS A 105 14.00 13.22 11.96
N TRP A 106 12.97 12.67 12.62
CA TRP A 106 11.58 13.12 12.67
C TRP A 106 11.43 14.50 13.34
N LYS A 107 12.08 15.53 12.78
CA LYS A 107 11.79 16.94 13.05
C LYS A 107 10.59 17.31 12.18
N SER A 108 9.45 16.77 12.60
CA SER A 108 8.11 16.82 12.01
C SER A 108 7.78 18.14 11.27
N PRO A 109 7.76 18.18 9.94
CA PRO A 109 6.59 18.71 9.28
C PRO A 109 5.43 17.75 9.59
N SER A 110 4.26 18.30 9.92
CA SER A 110 3.06 17.50 10.15
C SER A 110 2.87 16.57 8.94
N ILE A 111 2.91 15.25 9.18
CA ILE A 111 2.39 14.26 8.22
C ILE A 111 0.96 14.71 8.00
N GLY A 112 0.73 15.43 6.90
CA GLY A 112 -0.58 16.01 6.72
C GLY A 112 -1.58 14.94 6.36
N GLN A 113 -2.82 15.38 6.29
CA GLN A 113 -3.94 14.47 6.24
C GLN A 113 -4.07 13.90 4.83
N PHE A 114 -4.08 12.56 4.70
CA PHE A 114 -4.35 11.87 3.44
C PHE A 114 -5.86 11.76 3.18
N ILE A 115 -6.55 12.90 3.21
CA ILE A 115 -8.02 12.94 3.18
C ILE A 115 -8.61 12.34 1.89
N SER A 116 -7.89 12.40 0.77
CA SER A 116 -8.37 11.93 -0.53
C SER A 116 -8.13 10.44 -0.78
N LEU A 117 -7.42 9.75 0.13
CA LEU A 117 -6.95 8.38 -0.09
C LEU A 117 -8.11 7.37 -0.06
N GLN A 118 -8.34 6.68 -1.19
CA GLN A 118 -9.40 5.69 -1.32
C GLN A 118 -8.90 4.24 -1.35
N LYS A 119 -7.67 4.04 -1.81
CA LYS A 119 -7.05 2.71 -1.94
C LYS A 119 -5.62 2.76 -1.41
N LEU A 120 -5.28 1.79 -0.57
CA LEU A 120 -3.95 1.60 -0.01
C LEU A 120 -3.52 0.14 -0.18
N TYR A 121 -2.47 -0.08 -0.96
CA TYR A 121 -1.81 -1.37 -1.08
C TYR A 121 -0.43 -1.25 -0.44
N ILE A 122 -0.08 -2.14 0.48
CA ILE A 122 1.24 -2.28 1.10
C ILE A 122 1.59 -3.76 1.06
N GLU A 123 2.51 -4.13 0.18
CA GLU A 123 2.89 -5.54 -0.06
C GLU A 123 4.40 -5.74 0.17
N ASP A 124 4.78 -6.93 0.63
CA ASP A 124 6.18 -7.36 0.82
C ASP A 124 7.09 -6.42 1.64
N CYS A 125 6.57 -5.84 2.73
CA CYS A 125 7.39 -5.08 3.68
C CYS A 125 8.17 -6.03 4.61
N SER A 126 9.20 -6.67 4.06
CA SER A 126 10.04 -7.68 4.70
C SER A 126 10.73 -7.21 5.99
N GLU A 127 10.91 -5.89 6.14
CA GLU A 127 11.74 -5.30 7.19
C GLU A 127 10.98 -4.89 8.44
N LEU A 128 9.70 -5.22 8.52
CA LEU A 128 8.94 -5.21 9.78
C LEU A 128 9.32 -6.40 10.71
N HIS A 129 10.51 -6.99 10.52
CA HIS A 129 10.95 -8.19 11.19
C HIS A 129 11.42 -7.93 12.64
N ARG A 130 11.25 -8.97 13.46
CA ARG A 130 11.24 -8.98 14.94
C ARG A 130 12.51 -8.49 15.65
N SER A 131 13.68 -8.49 15.01
CA SER A 131 14.95 -8.19 15.69
C SER A 131 15.08 -6.74 16.13
N ASP A 132 14.43 -5.82 15.42
CA ASP A 132 14.38 -4.40 15.81
C ASP A 132 13.16 -4.08 16.70
N CYS A 133 12.26 -5.04 16.92
CA CYS A 133 10.94 -4.75 17.49
C CYS A 133 10.89 -4.65 19.01
N LEU A 134 11.78 -5.37 19.72
CA LEU A 134 11.74 -5.43 21.19
C LEU A 134 12.60 -4.36 21.88
N PHE A 135 13.56 -3.77 21.17
CA PHE A 135 14.46 -2.74 21.73
C PHE A 135 14.11 -1.30 21.31
N LEU A 136 13.14 -1.11 20.40
CA LEU A 136 12.87 0.19 19.76
C LEU A 136 11.38 0.57 19.74
N ALA A 137 10.64 0.32 20.82
CA ALA A 137 9.23 0.76 20.93
C ALA A 137 9.03 2.27 20.64
N SER A 138 10.06 3.11 20.87
CA SER A 138 10.05 4.53 20.53
C SER A 138 10.35 4.85 19.05
N SER A 139 10.99 3.93 18.33
CA SER A 139 11.69 4.17 17.05
C SER A 139 11.02 3.59 15.82
N PHE A 140 9.83 2.99 15.96
CA PHE A 140 9.02 2.53 14.82
C PHE A 140 8.40 3.69 14.04
N THR A 141 9.24 4.50 13.40
CA THR A 141 8.83 5.60 12.52
C THR A 141 7.95 5.11 11.37
N HIS A 142 8.14 3.88 10.87
CA HIS A 142 7.38 3.34 9.74
C HIS A 142 5.98 2.89 10.15
N LEU A 143 5.85 2.18 11.29
CA LEU A 143 4.54 1.83 11.82
C LEU A 143 3.77 3.11 12.15
N LYS A 144 4.41 4.10 12.78
CA LYS A 144 3.80 5.41 13.01
C LYS A 144 3.32 6.07 11.72
N PHE A 145 4.07 5.94 10.62
CA PHE A 145 3.67 6.47 9.32
C PHE A 145 2.43 5.74 8.75
N ILE A 146 2.44 4.40 8.73
CA ILE A 146 1.29 3.61 8.25
C ILE A 146 0.06 3.90 9.13
N VAL A 147 0.22 3.89 10.44
CA VAL A 147 -0.84 4.24 11.39
C VAL A 147 -1.37 5.64 11.12
N LYS A 148 -0.49 6.62 10.87
CA LYS A 148 -0.93 7.98 10.56
C LYS A 148 -1.66 8.08 9.22
N ILE A 149 -1.25 7.31 8.22
CA ILE A 149 -2.00 7.20 6.96
C ILE A 149 -3.41 6.67 7.23
N LEU A 150 -3.53 5.56 7.97
CA LEU A 150 -4.82 4.93 8.26
C LEU A 150 -5.72 5.87 9.10
N GLU A 151 -5.18 6.50 10.14
CA GLU A 151 -5.87 7.49 10.95
C GLU A 151 -6.45 8.64 10.11
N THR A 152 -5.66 9.17 9.17
CA THR A 152 -6.04 10.37 8.41
C THR A 152 -6.87 10.08 7.17
N ALA A 153 -6.73 8.90 6.56
CA ALA A 153 -7.52 8.46 5.41
C ALA A 153 -8.91 7.92 5.80
N ASN A 154 -9.08 7.51 7.07
CA ASN A 154 -10.20 6.82 7.70
C ASN A 154 -11.57 6.93 7.00
N ILE A 155 -12.04 8.15 6.73
CA ILE A 155 -13.39 8.38 6.21
C ILE A 155 -13.58 8.04 4.73
N ASN A 156 -12.50 7.91 3.96
CA ASN A 156 -12.54 7.73 2.51
C ASN A 156 -11.87 6.44 2.05
N LEU A 157 -11.10 5.77 2.91
CA LEU A 157 -10.46 4.50 2.57
C LEU A 157 -11.52 3.40 2.36
N ARG A 158 -11.55 2.85 1.14
CA ARG A 158 -12.50 1.80 0.73
C ARG A 158 -11.84 0.46 0.46
N ASN A 159 -10.60 0.49 -0.04
CA ASN A 159 -9.87 -0.71 -0.42
C ASN A 159 -8.53 -0.72 0.31
N ILE A 160 -8.24 -1.83 0.97
CA ILE A 160 -6.96 -2.03 1.64
C ILE A 160 -6.39 -3.39 1.26
N ARG A 161 -5.10 -3.44 0.92
CA ARG A 161 -4.35 -4.69 0.78
C ARG A 161 -3.07 -4.57 1.56
N LEU A 162 -2.89 -5.43 2.55
CA LEU A 162 -1.74 -5.40 3.43
C LEU A 162 -1.14 -6.79 3.52
N GLN A 163 0.14 -6.88 3.18
CA GLN A 163 0.98 -8.05 3.46
C GLN A 163 2.02 -7.62 4.48
N ILE A 164 1.68 -7.81 5.74
CA ILE A 164 2.51 -7.40 6.87
C ILE A 164 3.12 -8.64 7.49
N HIS A 165 4.34 -8.52 7.99
CA HIS A 165 4.98 -9.59 8.75
C HIS A 165 4.16 -9.93 10.02
N PRO A 166 3.99 -11.21 10.41
CA PRO A 166 3.14 -11.61 11.54
C PRO A 166 3.35 -10.82 12.84
N THR A 167 4.59 -10.41 13.12
CA THR A 167 4.98 -9.70 14.35
C THR A 167 4.45 -8.28 14.46
N SER A 168 4.26 -7.60 13.32
CA SER A 168 3.75 -6.22 13.28
C SER A 168 2.27 -6.14 12.95
N SER A 169 1.67 -7.30 12.66
CA SER A 169 0.27 -7.43 12.27
C SER A 169 -0.65 -6.84 13.33
N PHE A 170 -0.42 -7.10 14.62
CA PHE A 170 -1.38 -6.74 15.68
C PHE A 170 -1.61 -5.24 15.83
N VAL A 171 -0.56 -4.42 15.77
CA VAL A 171 -0.68 -2.95 15.92
C VAL A 171 -1.37 -2.35 14.70
N ILE A 172 -0.96 -2.76 13.49
CA ILE A 172 -1.61 -2.26 12.28
C ILE A 172 -3.06 -2.74 12.22
N PHE A 173 -3.30 -3.98 12.64
CA PHE A 173 -4.62 -4.59 12.71
C PHE A 173 -5.58 -3.80 13.62
N SER A 174 -5.19 -3.51 14.87
CA SER A 174 -6.03 -2.74 15.78
C SER A 174 -6.35 -1.35 15.25
N VAL A 175 -5.39 -0.73 14.54
CA VAL A 175 -5.58 0.57 13.87
C VAL A 175 -6.55 0.46 12.71
N ILE A 176 -6.49 -0.59 11.89
CA ILE A 176 -7.47 -0.82 10.82
C ILE A 176 -8.87 -0.95 11.40
N LEU A 177 -9.02 -1.76 12.46
CA LEU A 177 -10.30 -1.92 13.15
C LEU A 177 -10.84 -0.58 13.69
N SER A 178 -9.97 0.24 14.26
CA SER A 178 -10.36 1.50 14.91
C SER A 178 -10.68 2.61 13.91
N TYR A 179 -9.94 2.67 12.80
CA TYR A 179 -9.96 3.82 11.89
C TYR A 179 -10.40 3.49 10.47
N CYS A 180 -10.83 2.29 10.12
CA CYS A 180 -11.16 1.97 8.73
C CYS A 180 -12.58 1.42 8.56
N ILE A 181 -13.53 1.99 9.30
CA ILE A 181 -14.95 1.56 9.38
C ILE A 181 -15.72 1.56 8.04
N LYS A 182 -15.17 2.21 7.00
CA LYS A 182 -15.79 2.37 5.68
C LYS A 182 -15.19 1.47 4.60
N ILE A 183 -14.26 0.59 4.97
CA ILE A 183 -13.69 -0.41 4.06
C ILE A 183 -14.80 -1.26 3.46
N THR A 184 -14.72 -1.44 2.14
CA THR A 184 -15.58 -2.35 1.39
C THR A 184 -14.81 -3.57 0.91
N ASN A 185 -13.52 -3.43 0.61
CA ASN A 185 -12.67 -4.52 0.15
C ASN A 185 -11.37 -4.55 0.97
N SER A 186 -11.04 -5.71 1.53
CA SER A 186 -9.84 -5.88 2.34
C SER A 186 -9.12 -7.18 1.98
N THR A 187 -7.81 -7.09 1.74
CA THR A 187 -6.92 -8.25 1.55
C THR A 187 -5.82 -8.20 2.59
N LEU A 188 -5.88 -9.06 3.62
CA LEU A 188 -4.94 -9.04 4.74
C LEU A 188 -4.20 -10.38 4.84
N LEU A 189 -2.88 -10.37 4.65
CA LEU A 189 -2.07 -11.59 4.73
C LEU A 189 -1.40 -11.71 6.10
N ASN A 190 -1.05 -12.95 6.47
CA ASN A 190 -0.39 -13.32 7.72
C ASN A 190 -1.21 -13.04 9.00
N LEU A 191 -2.53 -13.21 8.94
CA LEU A 191 -3.40 -13.06 10.12
C LEU A 191 -3.40 -14.33 10.99
N SER A 192 -3.53 -14.13 12.30
CA SER A 192 -3.93 -15.21 13.23
C SER A 192 -5.43 -15.46 13.18
N SER A 193 -5.87 -16.62 13.67
CA SER A 193 -7.30 -16.95 13.78
C SER A 193 -8.07 -15.90 14.57
N GLU A 194 -7.51 -15.45 15.70
CA GLU A 194 -8.12 -14.46 16.58
C GLU A 194 -8.28 -13.11 15.90
N GLN A 195 -7.30 -12.71 15.07
CA GLN A 195 -7.40 -11.49 14.27
C GLN A 195 -8.47 -11.61 13.21
N VAL A 196 -8.55 -12.74 12.50
CA VAL A 196 -9.64 -12.97 11.53
C VAL A 196 -10.99 -12.87 12.22
N ILE A 197 -11.21 -13.57 13.34
CA ILE A 197 -12.47 -13.50 14.08
C ILE A 197 -12.75 -12.09 14.62
N ALA A 198 -11.74 -11.37 15.08
CA ALA A 198 -11.91 -9.98 15.50
C ALA A 198 -12.39 -9.08 14.35
N ILE A 199 -12.02 -9.31 13.09
CA ILE A 199 -12.58 -8.58 11.94
C ILE A 199 -14.08 -8.83 11.85
N PHE A 200 -14.49 -10.10 11.88
CA PHE A 200 -15.88 -10.49 11.77
C PHE A 200 -16.72 -9.89 12.92
N ASN A 201 -16.16 -9.81 14.12
CA ASN A 201 -16.84 -9.27 15.29
C ASN A 201 -16.89 -7.72 15.36
N ASN A 202 -15.97 -7.01 14.71
CA ASN A 202 -15.83 -5.54 14.86
C ASN A 202 -16.73 -4.71 13.93
N ASN A 203 -17.94 -5.18 13.61
CA ASN A 203 -18.96 -4.41 12.87
C ASN A 203 -18.45 -3.77 11.57
N PHE A 204 -17.71 -4.53 10.75
CA PHE A 204 -17.42 -4.16 9.37
C PHE A 204 -18.67 -4.25 8.48
N ASN A 205 -19.72 -3.50 8.83
CA ASN A 205 -21.04 -3.51 8.22
C ASN A 205 -21.06 -3.02 6.77
N LYS A 206 -19.89 -2.65 6.23
CA LYS A 206 -19.70 -2.22 4.84
C LYS A 206 -18.73 -3.11 4.08
N LEU A 207 -18.07 -4.06 4.74
CA LEU A 207 -17.15 -4.99 4.10
C LEU A 207 -17.96 -5.93 3.22
N ARG A 208 -17.57 -5.96 1.94
CA ARG A 208 -18.20 -6.76 0.89
C ARG A 208 -17.27 -7.86 0.41
N ILE A 209 -15.99 -7.57 0.30
CA ILE A 209 -14.96 -8.52 -0.11
C ILE A 209 -13.90 -8.58 0.98
N PHE A 210 -13.67 -9.77 1.50
CA PHE A 210 -12.61 -10.04 2.45
C PHE A 210 -11.77 -11.21 1.96
N SER A 211 -10.50 -10.95 1.69
CA SER A 211 -9.51 -11.96 1.37
C SER A 211 -8.47 -11.98 2.49
N PHE A 212 -8.07 -13.15 2.94
CA PHE A 212 -7.03 -13.24 3.94
C PHE A 212 -6.11 -14.42 3.71
N GLY A 213 -4.88 -14.26 4.16
CA GLY A 213 -3.90 -15.34 4.23
C GLY A 213 -3.55 -15.58 5.69
N CYS A 214 -3.53 -16.85 6.09
CA CYS A 214 -3.13 -17.24 7.42
C CYS A 214 -1.70 -17.77 7.42
N GLY A 215 -1.01 -17.62 8.55
CA GLY A 215 0.29 -18.26 8.75
C GLY A 215 0.18 -19.78 8.84
N LYS A 216 1.34 -20.46 8.80
CA LYS A 216 1.42 -21.92 9.02
C LYS A 216 0.83 -22.31 10.38
N GLY A 217 0.19 -23.47 10.46
CA GLY A 217 -0.33 -24.04 11.71
C GLY A 217 -1.77 -23.64 12.07
N LEU A 218 -2.51 -23.04 11.12
CA LEU A 218 -3.91 -22.69 11.32
C LEU A 218 -4.84 -23.91 11.19
N GLU A 219 -5.69 -24.13 12.18
CA GLU A 219 -6.77 -25.13 12.11
C GLU A 219 -7.95 -24.59 11.27
N ALA A 220 -7.86 -24.77 9.95
CA ALA A 220 -8.81 -24.20 8.98
C ALA A 220 -10.28 -24.51 9.29
N ASN A 221 -10.59 -25.75 9.67
CA ASN A 221 -11.98 -26.17 9.95
C ASN A 221 -12.58 -25.39 11.12
N ARG A 222 -11.81 -25.20 12.19
CA ARG A 222 -12.25 -24.43 13.36
C ARG A 222 -12.42 -22.96 13.02
N LEU A 223 -11.49 -22.38 12.25
CA LEU A 223 -11.62 -20.98 11.82
C LEU A 223 -12.86 -20.79 10.95
N LEU A 224 -13.11 -21.67 9.98
CA LEU A 224 -14.29 -21.60 9.12
C LEU A 224 -15.59 -21.68 9.92
N TYR A 225 -15.65 -22.56 10.92
CA TYR A 225 -16.80 -22.67 11.81
C TYR A 225 -17.03 -21.35 12.58
N GLN A 226 -15.97 -20.80 13.19
CA GLN A 226 -16.05 -19.53 13.91
C GLN A 226 -16.40 -18.35 12.99
N MET A 227 -15.91 -18.33 11.75
CA MET A 227 -16.29 -17.32 10.77
C MET A 227 -17.77 -17.43 10.42
N ALA A 228 -18.28 -18.64 10.19
CA ALA A 228 -19.68 -18.89 9.87
C ALA A 228 -20.63 -18.38 10.97
N GLU A 229 -20.26 -18.56 12.23
CA GLU A 229 -21.03 -18.06 13.38
C GLU A 229 -21.05 -16.52 13.49
N ASN A 230 -20.06 -15.83 12.90
CA ASN A 230 -19.87 -14.38 13.06
C ASN A 230 -19.94 -13.59 11.74
N VAL A 231 -20.46 -14.17 10.65
CA VAL A 231 -20.53 -13.49 9.34
C VAL A 231 -21.38 -12.21 9.41
N PRO A 232 -20.83 -11.03 9.06
CA PRO A 232 -21.63 -9.82 8.94
C PRO A 232 -22.65 -9.93 7.80
N GLU A 233 -23.89 -9.47 8.01
CA GLU A 233 -24.94 -9.46 6.98
C GLU A 233 -24.54 -8.73 5.69
N SER A 234 -23.66 -7.72 5.80
CA SER A 234 -23.18 -6.93 4.67
C SER A 234 -22.19 -7.68 3.78
N LEU A 235 -21.57 -8.74 4.30
CA LEU A 235 -20.57 -9.50 3.58
C LEU A 235 -21.29 -10.32 2.52
N LYS A 236 -21.26 -9.82 1.28
CA LYS A 236 -21.65 -10.62 0.12
C LYS A 236 -20.65 -11.75 0.02
N ILE A 237 -21.00 -12.92 0.54
CA ILE A 237 -20.08 -14.03 0.63
C ILE A 237 -19.79 -14.52 -0.78
N ILE A 238 -18.70 -14.05 -1.36
CA ILE A 238 -18.10 -14.64 -2.55
C ILE A 238 -17.12 -15.69 -2.02
N TRP A 239 -17.63 -16.90 -1.78
CA TRP A 239 -16.81 -18.07 -1.43
C TRP A 239 -15.82 -18.45 -2.56
N GLU A 240 -16.00 -17.90 -3.77
CA GLU A 240 -15.19 -18.21 -4.96
C GLU A 240 -13.70 -17.87 -4.78
N HIS A 241 -13.36 -17.00 -3.83
CA HIS A 241 -11.97 -16.60 -3.55
C HIS A 241 -11.56 -16.83 -2.10
N LEU A 242 -12.14 -17.83 -1.43
CA LEU A 242 -11.49 -18.40 -0.24
C LEU A 242 -10.30 -19.24 -0.70
N VAL A 243 -9.33 -18.57 -1.32
CA VAL A 243 -8.00 -19.11 -1.57
C VAL A 243 -7.34 -19.11 -0.21
N MET A 244 -7.53 -20.19 0.55
CA MET A 244 -6.54 -20.56 1.54
C MET A 244 -5.24 -20.74 0.76
N ILE A 245 -4.42 -19.70 0.74
CA ILE A 245 -3.02 -19.81 0.33
C ILE A 245 -2.37 -20.63 1.45
N ILE A 246 -2.34 -21.96 1.28
CA ILE A 246 -1.63 -22.90 2.15
C ILE A 246 -0.14 -22.84 1.81
#